data_AF-D3VBK2-F1
#
_entry.id   AF-D3VBK2-F1
#
_cell.length_a   1.000
_cell.length_b   1.000
_cell.length_c   1.000
_cell.angle_alpha   90.00
_cell.angle_beta   90.00
_cell.angle_gamma   90.00
#
_symmetry.space_group_name_H-M   'P 1'
#
loop_
_entity.id
_entity.type
_entity.pdbx_description
1 polymer ?
#
loop_
_entity_poly.entity_id
_entity_poly.type
_entity_poly.pdbx_seq_one_letter_code
_entity_poly.pdbx_strand_id
1 'polypeptide(L)'
;MRKTTLTLSAIVLSFGLSHSAQAKMFMPEQLASGVTVADLAQCQAVHWVSVEQIEKSLENQPAMPVGFDIDDTVLFSSSGFYRGKLEYSPNDNSYLKNPKFWQRMNNEWDKFSMPKLL
;
A
#
# COMPACT_ATOMS: atom_id res chain seq x y z
N MET A 1 -47.96 14.68 36.40
CA MET A 1 -46.50 14.46 36.34
C MET A 1 -46.13 12.99 36.14
N ARG A 2 -46.63 12.03 36.95
CA ARG A 2 -46.29 10.59 36.79
C ARG A 2 -46.69 9.95 35.46
N LYS A 3 -47.83 10.35 34.88
CA LYS A 3 -48.33 9.82 33.59
C LYS A 3 -47.55 10.36 32.38
N THR A 4 -47.10 11.61 32.45
CA THR A 4 -46.32 12.28 31.39
C THR A 4 -44.88 11.78 31.35
N THR A 5 -44.30 11.43 32.50
CA THR A 5 -42.97 10.79 32.55
C THR A 5 -43.00 9.37 31.97
N LEU A 6 -44.09 8.62 32.21
CA LEU A 6 -44.22 7.25 31.71
C LEU A 6 -44.32 7.19 30.17
N THR A 7 -45.09 8.11 29.57
CA THR A 7 -45.24 8.18 28.11
C THR A 7 -43.96 8.64 27.42
N LEU A 8 -43.20 9.56 28.01
CA LEU A 8 -41.92 10.00 27.46
C LEU A 8 -40.87 8.88 27.48
N SER A 9 -40.83 8.09 28.56
CA SER A 9 -39.94 6.93 28.67
C SER A 9 -40.29 5.82 27.67
N ALA A 10 -41.58 5.59 27.39
CA ALA A 10 -42.01 4.58 26.41
C ALA A 10 -41.61 4.96 24.97
N ILE A 11 -41.61 6.27 24.63
CA ILE A 11 -41.20 6.77 23.32
C ILE A 11 -39.68 6.66 23.14
N VAL A 12 -38.87 6.94 24.16
CA VAL A 12 -37.41 6.78 24.08
C VAL A 12 -37.02 5.30 23.92
N LEU A 13 -37.76 4.39 24.56
CA LEU A 13 -37.51 2.96 24.45
C LEU A 13 -37.83 2.39 23.05
N SER A 14 -38.85 2.92 22.37
CA SER A 14 -39.21 2.49 21.01
C SER A 14 -38.27 3.01 19.91
N PHE A 15 -37.60 4.16 20.12
CA PHE A 15 -36.55 4.64 19.19
C PHE A 15 -35.18 3.97 19.39
N GLY A 16 -34.90 3.41 20.58
CA GLY A 16 -33.64 2.73 20.86
C GLY A 16 -33.49 1.35 20.22
N LEU A 17 -34.60 0.70 19.85
CA LEU A 17 -34.61 -0.70 19.37
C LEU A 17 -34.54 -0.83 17.84
N SER A 18 -34.50 0.27 17.08
CA SER A 18 -34.51 0.23 15.60
C SER A 18 -33.13 0.28 14.95
N HIS A 19 -32.04 0.31 15.71
CA HIS A 19 -30.71 0.14 15.14
C HIS A 19 -30.41 -1.35 14.92
N SER A 20 -30.74 -1.85 13.73
CA SER A 20 -30.16 -3.08 13.23
C SER A 20 -28.65 -2.87 13.14
N ALA A 21 -27.90 -3.42 14.09
CA ALA A 21 -26.46 -3.55 13.92
C ALA A 21 -26.22 -4.50 12.74
N GLN A 22 -26.01 -3.94 11.55
CA GLN A 22 -25.47 -4.72 10.43
C GLN A 22 -24.04 -5.09 10.80
N ALA A 23 -23.86 -6.31 11.30
CA ALA A 23 -22.54 -6.92 11.33
C ALA A 23 -21.99 -6.87 9.90
N LYS A 24 -20.81 -6.28 9.74
CA LYS A 24 -20.07 -6.30 8.48
C LYS A 24 -19.68 -7.75 8.23
N MET A 25 -20.52 -8.51 7.53
CA MET A 25 -20.20 -9.89 7.16
C MET A 25 -18.92 -9.88 6.34
N PHE A 26 -17.92 -10.63 6.80
CA PHE A 26 -16.76 -10.96 6.00
C PHE A 26 -17.29 -11.69 4.76
N MET A 27 -17.28 -11.02 3.61
CA MET A 27 -17.53 -11.66 2.33
C MET A 27 -16.25 -12.42 1.99
N PRO A 28 -16.21 -13.76 2.08
CA PRO A 28 -15.06 -14.50 1.59
C PRO A 28 -14.91 -14.20 0.10
N GLU A 29 -13.65 -14.12 -0.34
CA GLU A 29 -13.31 -13.99 -1.75
C GLU A 29 -14.12 -14.98 -2.58
N GLN A 30 -14.80 -14.50 -3.63
CA GLN A 30 -15.64 -15.36 -4.47
C GLN A 30 -14.75 -16.45 -5.09
N LEU A 31 -14.99 -17.71 -4.71
CA LEU A 31 -14.18 -18.87 -5.09
C LEU A 31 -14.09 -19.16 -6.61
N ALA A 32 -14.87 -18.47 -7.45
CA ALA A 32 -14.82 -18.56 -8.91
C ALA A 32 -15.57 -17.39 -9.58
N SER A 33 -15.01 -16.19 -9.54
CA SER A 33 -15.61 -15.02 -10.23
C SER A 33 -15.57 -15.11 -11.76
N GLY A 34 -14.71 -15.97 -12.34
CA GLY A 34 -14.47 -16.01 -13.79
C GLY A 34 -13.93 -14.68 -14.31
N VAL A 35 -13.64 -14.62 -15.62
CA VAL A 35 -13.28 -13.38 -16.32
C VAL A 35 -13.92 -13.37 -17.70
N THR A 36 -14.25 -12.19 -18.20
CA THR A 36 -14.69 -12.00 -19.58
C THR A 36 -13.52 -11.68 -20.50
N VAL A 37 -13.73 -11.79 -21.81
CA VAL A 37 -12.75 -11.33 -22.80
C VAL A 37 -12.50 -9.82 -22.72
N ALA A 38 -13.47 -9.04 -22.23
CA ALA A 38 -13.31 -7.61 -22.01
C ALA A 38 -12.36 -7.33 -20.83
N ASP A 39 -12.48 -8.09 -19.74
CA ASP A 39 -11.57 -7.99 -18.59
C ASP A 39 -10.13 -8.34 -18.98
N LEU A 40 -9.96 -9.36 -19.84
CA LEU A 40 -8.64 -9.75 -20.36
C LEU A 40 -8.05 -8.74 -21.35
N ALA A 41 -8.89 -8.08 -22.14
CA ALA A 41 -8.46 -7.08 -23.12
C ALA A 41 -8.30 -5.68 -22.51
N GLN A 42 -8.65 -5.49 -21.23
CA GLN A 42 -8.56 -4.22 -20.57
C GLN A 42 -7.10 -3.80 -20.40
N CYS A 43 -6.68 -2.83 -21.21
CA CYS A 43 -5.42 -2.12 -21.01
C CYS A 43 -5.67 -0.82 -20.26
N GLN A 44 -4.85 -0.52 -19.25
CA GLN A 44 -4.81 0.81 -18.67
C GLN A 44 -4.17 1.79 -19.65
N ALA A 45 -4.64 3.04 -19.67
CA ALA A 45 -4.08 4.12 -20.49
C ALA A 45 -2.74 4.60 -19.92
N VAL A 46 -1.71 3.76 -20.02
CA VAL A 46 -0.35 4.02 -19.54
C VAL A 46 0.56 4.30 -20.73
N HIS A 47 1.38 5.35 -20.62
CA HIS A 47 2.41 5.64 -21.61
C HIS A 47 3.66 4.80 -21.31
N TRP A 48 3.64 3.56 -21.80
CA TRP A 48 4.77 2.64 -21.69
C TRP A 48 5.91 3.10 -22.61
N VAL A 49 7.12 3.19 -22.05
CA VAL A 49 8.36 3.52 -22.78
C VAL A 49 9.45 2.49 -22.46
N SER A 50 10.27 2.17 -23.46
CA SER A 50 11.48 1.36 -23.28
C SER A 50 12.71 2.23 -23.03
N VAL A 51 13.80 1.63 -22.55
CA VAL A 51 15.07 2.34 -22.35
C VAL A 51 15.60 2.90 -23.68
N GLU A 52 15.47 2.14 -24.77
CA GLU A 52 15.89 2.56 -26.12
C GLU A 52 15.05 3.74 -26.62
N GLN A 53 13.76 3.80 -26.30
CA GLN A 53 12.91 4.94 -26.65
C GLN A 53 13.30 6.20 -25.87
N ILE A 54 13.66 6.05 -24.59
CA ILE A 54 14.17 7.15 -23.77
C ILE A 54 15.50 7.65 -24.36
N GLU A 55 16.44 6.76 -24.64
CA GLU A 55 17.73 7.09 -25.26
C GLU A 55 17.53 7.84 -26.59
N LYS A 56 16.67 7.31 -27.46
CA LYS A 56 16.34 7.92 -28.75
C LYS A 56 15.75 9.32 -28.59
N SER A 57 14.91 9.54 -27.58
CA SER A 57 14.29 10.84 -27.31
C SER A 57 15.29 11.91 -26.86
N LEU A 58 16.46 11.50 -26.37
CA LEU A 58 17.53 12.36 -25.87
C LEU A 58 18.69 12.53 -26.87
N GLU A 59 18.55 12.02 -28.10
CA GLU A 59 19.58 12.20 -29.13
C GLU A 59 19.93 13.68 -29.36
N ASN A 60 21.23 13.96 -29.49
CA ASN A 60 21.80 15.30 -29.67
C ASN A 60 21.59 16.26 -28.49
N GLN A 61 21.07 15.79 -27.36
CA GLN A 61 21.07 16.58 -26.12
C GLN A 61 22.49 16.59 -25.52
N PRO A 62 22.96 17.74 -24.99
CA PRO A 62 24.22 17.79 -24.26
C PRO A 62 24.12 16.99 -22.95
N ALA A 63 25.27 16.65 -22.36
CA ALA A 63 25.32 16.00 -21.06
C ALA A 63 24.57 16.81 -20.00
N MET A 64 23.74 16.13 -19.21
CA MET A 64 22.88 16.75 -18.21
C MET A 64 22.82 15.88 -16.93
N PRO A 65 22.59 16.49 -15.76
CA PRO A 65 22.34 15.73 -14.54
C PRO A 65 20.97 15.03 -14.61
N VAL A 66 20.94 13.75 -14.20
CA VAL A 66 19.71 12.96 -14.03
C VAL A 66 19.71 12.33 -12.64
N GLY A 67 18.53 12.05 -12.10
CA GLY A 67 18.35 11.47 -10.76
C GLY A 67 17.67 10.11 -10.82
N PHE A 68 18.07 9.21 -9.93
CA PHE A 68 17.44 7.91 -9.72
C PHE A 68 17.04 7.80 -8.26
N ASP A 69 15.79 7.39 -8.02
CA ASP A 69 15.41 6.83 -6.73
C ASP A 69 16.15 5.49 -6.52
N ILE A 70 16.27 5.05 -5.27
CA ILE A 70 17.07 3.87 -4.91
C ILE A 70 16.18 2.64 -4.74
N ASP A 71 15.26 2.69 -3.79
CA ASP A 71 14.49 1.56 -3.31
C ASP A 71 13.46 1.11 -4.35
N ASP A 72 13.52 -0.16 -4.74
CA ASP A 72 12.74 -0.80 -5.81
C ASP A 72 12.85 -0.18 -7.22
N THR A 73 13.66 0.87 -7.37
CA THR A 73 14.03 1.50 -8.64
C THR A 73 15.33 0.90 -9.19
N VAL A 74 16.48 1.12 -8.53
CA VAL A 74 17.77 0.55 -8.95
C VAL A 74 18.22 -0.63 -8.06
N LEU A 75 17.73 -0.70 -6.82
CA LEU A 75 18.00 -1.80 -5.90
C LEU A 75 16.71 -2.46 -5.46
N PHE A 76 16.65 -3.78 -5.52
CA PHE A 76 15.62 -4.53 -4.80
C PHE A 76 16.04 -4.61 -3.31
N SER A 77 15.69 -3.58 -2.54
CA SER A 77 16.14 -3.37 -1.15
C SER A 77 15.20 -3.92 -0.08
N SER A 78 14.08 -4.49 -0.49
CA SER A 78 13.03 -5.06 0.38
C SER A 78 13.56 -6.02 1.47
N SER A 79 14.67 -6.72 1.25
CA SER A 79 15.28 -7.62 2.23
C SER A 79 15.73 -6.90 3.51
N GLY A 80 16.37 -5.73 3.37
CA GLY A 80 16.80 -4.89 4.50
C GLY A 80 15.61 -4.31 5.26
N PHE A 81 14.59 -3.81 4.53
CA PHE A 81 13.36 -3.28 5.13
C PHE A 81 12.54 -4.35 5.85
N TYR A 82 12.40 -5.54 5.27
CA TYR A 82 11.70 -6.66 5.89
C TYR A 82 12.36 -7.08 7.20
N ARG A 83 13.69 -7.22 7.20
CA ARG A 83 14.46 -7.49 8.42
C ARG A 83 14.28 -6.37 9.44
N GLY A 84 14.37 -5.11 9.01
CA GLY A 84 14.21 -3.94 9.88
C GLY A 84 12.86 -3.93 10.59
N LYS A 85 11.77 -4.26 9.89
CA LYS A 85 10.45 -4.37 10.49
C LYS A 85 10.39 -5.45 11.56
N LEU A 86 10.88 -6.66 11.26
CA LEU A 86 10.89 -7.76 12.23
C LEU A 86 11.74 -7.45 13.48
N GLU A 87 12.86 -6.76 13.31
CA GLU A 87 13.82 -6.47 14.39
C GLU A 87 13.38 -5.29 15.27
N TYR A 88 12.88 -4.21 14.67
CA TYR A 88 12.64 -2.94 15.37
C TYR A 88 11.17 -2.61 15.61
N SER A 89 10.24 -3.11 14.80
CA SER A 89 8.80 -2.82 14.97
C SER A 89 7.91 -3.90 14.34
N PRO A 90 7.84 -5.12 14.89
CA PRO A 90 7.14 -6.23 14.25
C PRO A 90 5.63 -5.98 14.06
N ASN A 91 5.04 -5.11 14.87
CA ASN A 91 3.61 -4.86 14.89
C ASN A 91 3.19 -3.56 14.18
N ASP A 92 4.14 -2.73 13.74
CA ASP A 92 3.85 -1.45 13.08
C ASP A 92 5.00 -1.02 12.14
N ASN A 93 5.00 0.23 11.68
CA ASN A 93 6.01 0.77 10.75
C ASN A 93 6.92 1.82 11.42
N SER A 94 6.98 1.86 12.76
CA SER A 94 7.80 2.83 13.50
C SER A 94 9.31 2.64 13.28
N TYR A 95 9.76 1.48 12.82
CA TYR A 95 11.16 1.27 12.42
C TYR A 95 11.64 2.26 11.35
N LEU A 96 10.75 2.75 10.49
CA LEU A 96 11.07 3.76 9.47
C LEU A 96 11.47 5.12 10.07
N LYS A 97 11.20 5.34 11.36
CA LYS A 97 11.63 6.53 12.11
C LYS A 97 12.73 6.20 13.14
N ASN A 98 13.19 4.95 13.18
CA ASN A 98 14.21 4.52 14.13
C ASN A 98 15.63 4.77 13.56
N PRO A 99 16.47 5.59 14.21
CA PRO A 99 17.81 5.88 13.71
C PRO A 99 18.73 4.65 13.69
N LYS A 100 18.50 3.64 14.55
CA LYS A 100 19.29 2.39 14.55
C LYS A 100 19.02 1.56 13.30
N PHE A 101 17.76 1.55 12.83
CA PHE A 101 17.41 0.92 11.57
C PHE A 101 18.17 1.59 10.42
N TRP A 102 18.11 2.92 10.31
CA TRP A 102 18.80 3.66 9.25
C TRP A 102 20.32 3.49 9.28
N GLN A 103 20.91 3.37 10.47
CA GLN A 103 22.33 3.07 10.59
C GLN A 103 22.68 1.71 9.97
N ARG A 104 21.87 0.68 10.16
CA ARG A 104 22.11 -0.64 9.55
C ARG A 104 21.78 -0.67 8.07
N MET A 105 20.63 -0.09 7.69
CA MET A 105 20.16 -0.04 6.31
C MET A 105 21.22 0.57 5.40
N ASN A 106 21.74 1.74 5.77
CA ASN A 106 22.62 2.54 4.91
C ASN A 106 24.10 2.12 4.94
N ASN A 107 24.49 1.20 5.84
CA ASN A 107 25.91 0.85 6.00
C ASN A 107 26.20 -0.65 5.83
N GLU A 108 25.19 -1.52 5.91
CA GLU A 108 25.43 -2.96 5.96
C GLU A 108 24.44 -3.82 5.18
N TRP A 109 23.17 -3.39 5.08
CA TRP A 109 22.10 -4.30 4.65
C TRP A 109 21.86 -4.33 3.15
N ASP A 110 22.40 -3.38 2.39
CA ASP A 110 22.40 -3.46 0.92
C ASP A 110 23.11 -4.69 0.37
N LYS A 111 23.97 -5.35 1.15
CA LYS A 111 24.58 -6.65 0.75
C LYS A 111 23.56 -7.77 0.56
N PHE A 112 22.36 -7.60 1.09
CA PHE A 112 21.25 -8.55 0.93
C PHE A 112 20.28 -8.12 -0.18
N SER A 113 20.52 -6.98 -0.81
CA SER A 113 19.75 -6.47 -1.94
C SER A 113 20.20 -7.18 -3.22
N MET A 114 19.28 -7.34 -4.17
CA MET A 114 19.64 -7.83 -5.51
C MET A 114 19.80 -6.63 -6.46
N PRO A 115 20.88 -6.58 -7.26
CA PRO A 115 20.97 -5.61 -8.33
C PRO A 115 19.87 -5.90 -9.37
N LYS A 116 19.28 -4.85 -9.94
CA LYS A 116 18.42 -5.00 -11.12
C LYS A 116 19.34 -5.36 -12.29
N LEU A 117 19.13 -6.53 -12.88
CA LEU A 117 19.79 -6.88 -14.14
C LEU A 117 19.15 -6.01 -15.24
N LEU A 118 20.00 -5.29 -15.97
CA LEU A 118 19.64 -4.60 -17.20
C LEU A 118 19.63 -5.59 -18.37
#